data_AF-A0A1A9BVC3-F1
#
_entry.id   AF-A0A1A9BVC3-F1
#
_cell.length_a   1.000
_cell.length_b   1.000
_cell.length_c   1.000
_cell.angle_alpha   90.00
_cell.angle_beta   90.00
_cell.angle_gamma   90.00
#
_symmetry.space_group_name_H-M   'P 1'
#
loop_
_entity.id
_entity.type
_entity.pdbx_description
1 polymer ?
#
loop_
_entity_poly.entity_id
_entity_poly.type
_entity_poly.pdbx_seq_one_letter_code
_entity_poly.pdbx_strand_id
1 'polypeptide(L)'
;MTGIDRLPTVAILDRLNALDDAPWADLHGKPLDNRRLSKMLAEYMTADNEPITSRNIKTAGSVLKGYYAADLADAWARYCPPPPKSPLPPLPGTESLL
;
A
#
# COMPACT_ATOMS: atom_id res chain seq x y z
N MET A 1 -5.19 -18.95 -10.95
CA MET A 1 -4.87 -17.57 -10.56
C MET A 1 -3.38 -17.53 -10.25
N THR A 2 -2.53 -17.26 -11.24
CA THR A 2 -1.07 -17.21 -11.05
C THR A 2 -0.69 -15.85 -10.51
N GLY A 3 -1.04 -15.59 -9.25
CA GLY A 3 -0.59 -14.41 -8.53
C GLY A 3 0.91 -14.51 -8.27
N ILE A 4 1.63 -13.41 -8.45
CA ILE A 4 3.02 -13.32 -8.01
C ILE A 4 2.99 -13.32 -6.47
N ASP A 5 3.26 -14.46 -5.85
CA ASP A 5 3.22 -14.59 -4.38
C ASP A 5 4.20 -13.63 -3.67
N ARG A 6 5.24 -13.20 -4.39
CA ARG A 6 6.37 -12.45 -3.85
C ARG A 6 6.73 -11.30 -4.77
N LEU A 7 6.51 -10.08 -4.30
CA LEU A 7 6.73 -8.86 -5.06
C LEU A 7 8.10 -8.26 -4.72
N PRO A 8 9.07 -8.23 -5.66
CA PRO A 8 10.34 -7.57 -5.44
C PRO A 8 10.14 -6.08 -5.18
N THR A 9 10.88 -5.51 -4.23
CA THR A 9 10.76 -4.07 -3.91
C THR A 9 11.03 -3.21 -5.14
N VAL A 10 12.01 -3.58 -5.97
CA VAL A 10 12.34 -2.85 -7.20
C VAL A 10 11.13 -2.74 -8.13
N ALA A 11 10.43 -3.85 -8.36
CA ALA A 11 9.24 -3.85 -9.21
C ALA A 11 8.09 -3.00 -8.64
N ILE A 12 7.94 -2.98 -7.31
CA ILE A 12 6.95 -2.11 -6.63
C ILE A 12 7.32 -0.64 -6.85
N LEU A 13 8.59 -0.28 -6.61
CA LEU A 13 9.06 1.11 -6.77
C LEU A 13 8.95 1.58 -8.21
N ASP A 14 9.34 0.76 -9.18
CA ASP A 14 9.23 1.08 -10.60
C ASP A 14 7.78 1.36 -10.97
N ARG A 15 6.85 0.51 -10.49
CA ARG A 15 5.42 0.69 -10.77
C ARG A 15 4.83 1.91 -10.07
N LEU A 16 5.18 2.15 -8.81
CA LEU A 16 4.67 3.29 -8.05
C LEU A 16 5.20 4.61 -8.60
N ASN A 17 6.49 4.71 -8.93
CA ASN A 17 7.07 5.91 -9.51
C ASN A 17 6.61 6.16 -10.96
N ALA A 18 6.13 5.14 -11.67
CA ALA A 18 5.55 5.28 -13.01
C ALA A 18 4.06 5.69 -13.01
N LEU A 19 3.43 5.86 -11.84
CA LEU A 19 2.05 6.33 -11.75
C LEU A 19 2.02 7.86 -11.77
N ASP A 20 1.70 8.43 -12.93
CA ASP A 20 1.56 9.89 -13.10
C ASP A 20 0.42 10.48 -12.25
N ASP A 21 -0.64 9.69 -11.99
CA ASP A 21 -1.80 10.09 -11.18
C ASP A 21 -1.50 10.15 -9.67
N ALA A 22 -0.33 9.68 -9.23
CA ALA A 22 0.01 9.59 -7.83
C ALA A 22 1.33 10.32 -7.52
N PRO A 23 1.46 10.96 -6.34
CA PRO A 23 2.62 11.78 -6.01
C PRO A 23 3.85 10.94 -5.61
N TRP A 24 3.98 9.69 -6.06
CA TRP A 24 5.07 8.80 -5.67
C TRP A 24 6.42 9.21 -6.28
N ALA A 25 6.41 9.68 -7.52
CA ALA A 25 7.61 10.09 -8.25
C ALA A 25 8.31 11.33 -7.67
N ASP A 26 7.56 12.20 -6.99
CA ASP A 26 8.07 13.43 -6.37
C ASP A 26 7.68 13.55 -4.90
N LEU A 27 7.47 12.42 -4.22
CA LEU A 27 7.03 12.38 -2.83
C LEU A 27 8.04 13.11 -1.93
N HIS A 28 7.66 14.27 -1.38
CA HIS A 28 8.57 15.16 -0.65
C HIS A 28 9.81 15.56 -1.47
N GLY A 29 9.64 15.84 -2.77
CA GLY A 29 10.67 16.33 -3.69
C GLY A 29 11.71 15.29 -4.11
N LYS A 30 11.46 14.00 -3.86
CA LYS A 30 12.30 12.89 -4.32
C LYS A 30 11.43 11.68 -4.68
N PRO A 31 11.83 10.86 -5.66
CA PRO A 31 11.12 9.62 -5.97
C PRO A 31 11.10 8.69 -4.77
N LEU A 32 10.06 7.87 -4.72
CA LEU A 32 9.92 6.86 -3.69
C LEU A 32 11.10 5.89 -3.79
N ASP A 33 11.79 5.67 -2.67
CA ASP A 33 12.92 4.77 -2.55
C ASP A 33 12.59 3.58 -1.63
N ASN A 34 13.46 2.58 -1.62
CA ASN A 34 13.27 1.36 -0.81
C ASN A 34 13.14 1.66 0.70
N ARG A 35 13.86 2.66 1.22
CA ARG A 35 13.88 2.99 2.64
C ARG A 35 12.56 3.64 3.06
N ARG A 36 12.06 4.57 2.24
CA ARG A 36 10.78 5.26 2.44
C ARG A 36 9.63 4.28 2.29
N LEU A 37 9.62 3.48 1.23
CA LEU A 37 8.61 2.42 1.05
C LEU A 37 8.58 1.48 2.27
N SER A 38 9.74 1.02 2.74
CA SER A 38 9.82 0.16 3.93
C SER A 38 9.27 0.84 5.18
N LYS A 39 9.58 2.12 5.39
CA LYS A 39 9.08 2.88 6.53
C LYS A 39 7.55 3.04 6.47
N MET A 40 7.02 3.41 5.31
CA MET A 40 5.58 3.58 5.11
C MET A 40 4.82 2.27 5.30
N LEU A 41 5.34 1.17 4.74
CA LEU A 41 4.72 -0.15 4.91
C LEU A 41 4.78 -0.64 6.36
N ALA A 42 5.86 -0.34 7.09
CA ALA A 42 6.00 -0.73 8.49
C ALA A 42 5.00 -0.05 9.43
N GLU A 43 4.32 1.01 9.00
CA GLU A 43 3.22 1.64 9.76
C GLU A 43 1.92 0.81 9.71
N TYR A 44 1.83 -0.13 8.75
CA TYR A 44 0.67 -1.01 8.58
C TYR A 44 0.94 -2.40 9.15
N MET A 45 -0.12 -3.03 9.65
CA MET A 45 -0.09 -4.38 10.23
C MET A 45 -0.65 -5.41 9.25
N THR A 46 -0.02 -6.58 9.24
CA THR A 46 -0.50 -7.81 8.59
C THR A 46 -1.63 -8.46 9.39
N ALA A 47 -2.25 -9.50 8.83
CA ALA A 47 -3.26 -10.31 9.51
C ALA A 47 -2.78 -10.88 10.85
N ASP A 48 -1.50 -11.23 10.95
CA ASP A 48 -0.85 -11.76 12.16
C ASP A 48 -0.46 -10.67 13.17
N ASN A 49 -0.91 -9.43 12.94
CA ASN A 49 -0.59 -8.26 13.76
C ASN A 49 0.92 -7.95 13.81
N GLU A 50 1.66 -8.33 12.76
CA GLU A 50 3.05 -7.96 12.56
C GLU A 50 3.18 -6.80 11.56
N PRO A 51 4.14 -5.86 11.75
CA PRO A 51 4.41 -4.81 10.78
C PRO A 51 4.84 -5.37 9.41
N ILE A 52 4.38 -4.74 8.32
CA ILE A 52 4.80 -5.14 6.98
C ILE A 52 6.26 -4.76 6.76
N THR A 53 7.13 -5.76 6.60
CA THR A 53 8.57 -5.57 6.44
C THR A 53 9.10 -6.27 5.20
N SER A 54 10.19 -5.73 4.63
CA SER A 54 10.83 -6.34 3.45
C SER A 54 11.51 -7.65 3.83
N ARG A 55 11.14 -8.76 3.19
CA ARG A 55 11.70 -10.09 3.39
C ARG A 55 12.63 -10.46 2.23
N ASN A 56 13.55 -11.40 2.50
CA ASN A 56 14.45 -11.93 1.48
C ASN A 56 13.70 -12.94 0.60
N ILE A 57 13.54 -12.62 -0.67
CA ILE A 57 12.89 -13.48 -1.66
C ILE A 57 13.97 -14.10 -2.54
N LYS A 58 13.98 -15.43 -2.61
CA LYS A 58 14.81 -16.18 -3.56
C LYS A 58 14.10 -16.25 -4.91
N THR A 59 14.71 -15.67 -5.95
CA THR A 59 14.23 -15.74 -7.33
C THR A 59 15.37 -16.16 -8.24
N ALA A 60 15.20 -17.30 -8.94
CA ALA A 60 16.04 -17.78 -10.04
C ALA A 60 17.56 -17.47 -9.95
N GLY A 61 18.17 -17.73 -8.79
CA GLY A 61 19.62 -17.58 -8.56
C GLY A 61 20.07 -16.31 -7.86
N SER A 62 19.17 -15.38 -7.51
CA SER A 62 19.49 -14.18 -6.71
C SER A 62 18.52 -14.00 -5.55
N VAL A 63 19.02 -13.42 -4.44
CA VAL A 63 18.21 -13.03 -3.30
C VAL A 63 17.93 -11.54 -3.41
N LEU A 64 16.66 -11.19 -3.57
CA LEU A 64 16.20 -9.80 -3.64
C LEU A 64 15.33 -9.49 -2.42
N LYS A 65 15.25 -8.21 -2.05
CA LYS A 65 14.29 -7.74 -1.05
C LYS A 65 12.91 -7.59 -1.70
N GLY A 66 11.86 -7.93 -0.96
CA GLY A 66 10.50 -7.66 -1.36
C GLY A 66 9.48 -8.11 -0.34
N TYR A 67 8.22 -8.20 -0.74
CA TYR A 67 7.07 -8.38 0.14
C TYR A 67 6.20 -9.53 -0.35
N TYR A 68 5.46 -10.15 0.56
CA TYR A 68 4.43 -11.09 0.16
C TYR A 68 3.21 -10.32 -0.37
N ALA A 69 2.70 -10.75 -1.51
CA ALA A 69 1.51 -10.13 -2.08
C ALA A 69 0.28 -10.30 -1.16
N ALA A 70 0.21 -11.41 -0.43
CA ALA A 70 -0.84 -11.68 0.55
C ALA A 70 -0.85 -10.64 1.69
N ASP A 71 0.32 -10.35 2.27
CA ASP A 71 0.46 -9.37 3.37
C ASP A 71 -0.01 -7.98 2.92
N LEU A 72 0.39 -7.56 1.71
CA LEU A 72 -0.02 -6.28 1.13
C LEU A 72 -1.51 -6.24 0.79
N ALA A 73 -2.06 -7.33 0.25
CA ALA A 73 -3.47 -7.43 -0.10
C ALA A 73 -4.38 -7.41 1.15
N ASP A 74 -3.98 -8.09 2.23
CA ASP A 74 -4.69 -8.06 3.51
C ASP A 74 -4.71 -6.64 4.09
N ALA A 75 -3.54 -5.99 4.16
CA ALA A 75 -3.46 -4.62 4.64
C ALA A 75 -4.27 -3.66 3.77
N TRP A 76 -4.24 -3.82 2.45
CA TRP A 76 -5.06 -3.03 1.54
C TRP A 76 -6.56 -3.19 1.84
N ALA A 77 -7.04 -4.42 1.98
CA ALA A 77 -8.44 -4.69 2.30
C ALA A 77 -8.85 -4.11 3.67
N ARG A 78 -7.93 -4.11 4.64
CA ARG A 78 -8.17 -3.63 6.00
C ARG A 78 -8.21 -2.10 6.10
N TYR A 79 -7.26 -1.42 5.48
CA TYR A 79 -7.07 0.03 5.62
C TYR A 79 -7.61 0.85 4.46
N CYS A 80 -7.90 0.23 3.31
CA CYS A 80 -8.55 0.86 2.16
C CYS A 80 -9.91 0.19 1.88
N PRO A 81 -10.87 0.23 2.82
CA PRO A 81 -12.19 -0.31 2.55
C PRO A 81 -12.85 0.49 1.42
N PRO A 82 -13.62 -0.18 0.54
CA PRO A 82 -14.37 0.53 -0.49
C PRO A 82 -15.31 1.55 0.16
N PRO A 83 -15.50 2.74 -0.43
CA PRO A 83 -16.41 3.72 0.11
C PRO A 83 -17.80 3.09 0.29
N PRO A 84 -18.46 3.30 1.44
CA PRO A 84 -19.75 2.69 1.70
C PRO A 84 -20.74 3.10 0.60
N LYS A 85 -21.41 2.12 -0.01
CA LYS A 85 -22.45 2.33 -1.03
C LYS A 85 -23.71 3.03 -0.50
N SER A 86 -23.77 3.32 0.80
CA SER A 86 -24.88 4.08 1.36
C SER A 86 -24.58 5.57 1.17
N PRO A 87 -25.46 6.36 0.53
CA PRO A 87 -25.42 7.79 0.75
C PRO A 87 -25.47 8.00 2.27
N LEU A 88 -24.56 8.81 2.78
CA LEU A 88 -24.59 9.28 4.16
C LEU A 88 -26.03 9.77 4.40
N PRO A 89 -26.78 9.21 5.37
CA PRO A 89 -28.06 9.81 5.73
C PRO A 89 -27.78 11.28 6.07
N PRO A 90 -28.66 12.22 5.64
CA PRO A 90 -28.42 13.64 5.83
C PRO A 90 -28.14 13.91 7.30
N LEU A 91 -27.04 14.61 7.58
CA LEU A 91 -26.69 15.03 8.94
C LEU A 91 -27.89 15.82 9.50
N PRO A 92 -28.47 15.42 10.64
CA PRO A 92 -29.52 16.21 11.26
C PRO A 92 -28.89 17.51 11.79
N GLY A 93 -29.27 18.65 11.21
CA GLY A 93 -28.98 19.97 11.82
C GLY A 93 -28.21 20.96 10.96
N THR A 94 -28.59 21.17 9.70
CA THR A 94 -28.26 22.42 8.99
C THR A 94 -29.53 23.11 8.47
N GLU A 95 -30.62 23.01 9.23
CA GLU A 95 -31.73 23.95 9.06
C GLU A 95 -31.43 25.16 9.93
N SER A 96 -30.76 26.11 9.28
CA SER A 96 -30.52 27.46 9.73
C SER A 96 -31.82 28.05 10.26
N LEU A 97 -31.83 28.41 11.55
CA LEU A 97 -32.86 29.28 12.12
C LEU A 97 -32.78 30.62 11.39
N LEU A 98 -33.77 30.88 10.54
CA LEU A 98 -34.19 32.22 10.14
C LEU A 98 -35.29 32.70 11.11
#